data_AF-A0A7I7WEN4-F1
#
_entry.id   AF-A0A7I7WEN4-F1
#
_cell.length_a   1.000
_cell.length_b   1.000
_cell.length_c   1.000
_cell.angle_alpha   90.00
_cell.angle_beta   90.00
_cell.angle_gamma   90.00
#
_symmetry.space_group_name_H-M   'P 1'
#
loop_
_entity.id
_entity.type
_entity.pdbx_description
1 polymer ?
#
loop_
_entity_poly.entity_id
_entity_poly.type
_entity_poly.pdbx_seq_one_letter_code
_entity_poly.pdbx_strand_id
1 'polypeptide(L)'
;MATRPRIHRCEVERTIARIAGRRTKIDDPHREMLPDAPDSDPREILDYLRTYSGPQIPTWVLQAEVCDALILLTWLWWEDRRRELQLLKAGRARGLPLAQLGAQIGVGKQGVLDRIDRLEALLRYDRPDEKITRAARHANRDGQERAAAEHAWIDHNRAELSEAISSLTAAADRYELEGEGREWLDELAVDARDGELTPATMVILGLAAAELRTAPAVIALQGPRPHAVHHLLARIDKLRNQFAELGRTTSPR
;
A
#
# COMPACT_ATOMS: atom_id res chain seq x y z
N MET A 1 2.17 13.52 23.12
CA MET A 1 2.16 12.27 23.90
C MET A 1 3.10 11.29 23.22
N ALA A 2 4.04 10.68 23.94
CA ALA A 2 5.02 9.78 23.33
C ALA A 2 4.33 8.51 22.77
N THR A 3 4.72 8.08 21.58
CA THR A 3 4.27 6.78 21.04
C THR A 3 4.84 5.66 21.90
N ARG A 4 3.99 4.73 22.34
CA ARG A 4 4.44 3.55 23.09
C ARG A 4 5.13 2.56 22.15
N PRO A 5 6.09 1.74 22.63
CA PRO A 5 6.70 0.70 21.82
C PRO A 5 5.63 -0.26 21.30
N ARG A 6 5.84 -0.78 20.09
CA ARG A 6 4.95 -1.78 19.50
C ARG A 6 5.21 -3.12 20.17
N ILE A 7 4.13 -3.72 20.67
CA ILE A 7 4.16 -5.05 21.29
C ILE A 7 3.41 -6.00 20.36
N HIS A 8 3.93 -7.21 20.18
CA HIS A 8 3.33 -8.28 19.40
C HIS A 8 2.61 -9.29 20.30
N ARG A 9 1.66 -10.06 19.74
CA ARG A 9 0.88 -11.05 20.52
C ARG A 9 1.78 -12.10 21.19
N CYS A 10 2.85 -12.54 20.52
CA CYS A 10 3.82 -13.47 21.08
C CYS A 10 4.61 -12.90 22.28
N GLU A 11 4.75 -11.57 22.39
CA GLU A 11 5.35 -10.92 23.57
C GLU A 11 4.37 -10.90 24.74
N VAL A 12 3.08 -10.74 24.46
CA VAL A 12 2.00 -10.84 25.47
C VAL A 12 1.96 -12.25 26.05
N GLU A 13 1.91 -13.27 25.20
CA GLU A 13 1.88 -14.68 25.61
C GLU A 13 3.09 -15.05 26.47
N ARG A 14 4.30 -14.67 26.02
CA ARG A 14 5.53 -14.86 26.82
C ARG A 14 5.49 -14.11 28.14
N THR A 15 4.84 -12.96 28.19
CA THR A 15 4.71 -12.16 29.42
C THR A 15 3.77 -12.83 30.41
N ILE A 16 2.62 -13.32 29.94
CA ILE A 16 1.67 -14.10 30.76
C ILE A 16 2.34 -15.36 31.30
N ALA A 17 3.04 -16.11 30.45
CA ALA A 17 3.78 -17.30 30.86
C ALA A 17 4.86 -17.01 31.92
N ARG A 18 5.57 -15.88 31.82
CA ARG A 18 6.56 -15.46 32.84
C ARG A 18 5.90 -15.14 34.19
N ILE A 19 4.77 -14.46 34.18
CA ILE A 19 3.98 -14.18 35.39
C ILE A 19 3.56 -15.50 36.03
N ALA A 20 2.90 -16.38 35.26
CA ALA A 20 2.46 -17.69 35.72
C ALA A 20 3.60 -18.54 36.28
N GLY A 21 4.75 -18.58 35.59
CA GLY A 21 5.94 -19.28 36.05
C GLY A 21 6.48 -18.75 37.37
N ARG A 22 6.50 -17.43 37.57
CA ARG A 22 6.91 -16.84 38.86
C ARG A 22 5.91 -17.12 39.98
N ARG A 23 4.60 -17.03 39.72
CA ARG A 23 3.56 -17.34 40.71
C ARG A 23 3.59 -18.81 41.13
N THR A 24 3.84 -19.71 40.19
CA THR A 24 4.04 -21.14 40.48
C THR A 24 5.30 -21.36 41.33
N LYS A 25 6.42 -20.70 40.99
CA LYS A 25 7.70 -20.87 41.70
C LYS A 25 7.66 -20.48 43.18
N ILE A 26 6.77 -19.58 43.57
CA ILE A 26 6.63 -19.11 44.95
C ILE A 26 5.48 -19.80 45.69
N ASP A 27 4.85 -20.81 45.08
CA ASP A 27 3.65 -21.47 45.60
C ASP A 27 2.55 -20.47 45.98
N ASP A 28 2.25 -19.52 45.07
CA ASP A 28 1.24 -18.47 45.30
C ASP A 28 -0.12 -19.11 45.67
N PRO A 29 -0.70 -18.81 46.84
CA PRO A 29 -1.99 -19.33 47.27
C PRO A 29 -3.14 -19.00 46.30
N HIS A 30 -2.98 -17.96 45.50
CA HIS A 30 -3.98 -17.50 44.54
C HIS A 30 -3.68 -17.94 43.10
N ARG A 31 -2.69 -18.81 42.88
CA ARG A 31 -2.23 -19.25 41.55
C ARG A 31 -3.35 -19.72 40.61
N GLU A 32 -4.34 -20.42 41.14
CA GLU A 32 -5.50 -20.94 40.39
C GLU A 32 -6.42 -19.84 39.86
N MET A 33 -6.34 -18.63 40.42
CA MET A 33 -7.12 -17.47 39.98
C MET A 33 -6.45 -16.69 38.84
N LEU A 34 -5.22 -17.05 38.45
CA LEU A 34 -4.51 -16.40 37.35
C LEU A 34 -5.00 -16.95 36.01
N PRO A 35 -5.60 -16.13 35.12
CA PRO A 35 -6.05 -16.58 33.81
C PRO A 35 -4.87 -16.64 32.85
N ASP A 36 -4.14 -17.76 32.80
CA ASP A 36 -2.90 -17.92 32.02
C ASP A 36 -3.02 -18.82 30.79
N ALA A 37 -4.25 -18.99 30.29
CA ALA A 37 -4.49 -19.67 29.02
C ALA A 37 -3.89 -18.88 27.83
N PRO A 38 -3.58 -19.54 26.69
CA PRO A 38 -3.00 -18.87 25.52
C PRO A 38 -3.84 -17.70 24.97
N ASP A 39 -5.15 -17.76 25.16
CA ASP A 39 -6.13 -16.78 24.69
C ASP A 39 -6.60 -15.79 25.76
N SER A 40 -6.06 -15.85 26.99
CA SER A 40 -6.47 -14.98 28.09
C SER A 40 -6.39 -13.49 27.75
N ASP A 41 -7.37 -12.72 28.25
CA ASP A 41 -7.38 -11.26 28.08
C ASP A 41 -6.34 -10.63 29.04
N PRO A 42 -5.35 -9.86 28.52
CA PRO A 42 -4.41 -9.13 29.36
C PRO A 42 -5.06 -8.25 30.44
N ARG A 43 -6.32 -7.80 30.27
CA ARG A 43 -7.07 -7.07 31.30
C ARG A 43 -7.28 -7.91 32.56
N GLU A 44 -7.64 -9.17 32.40
CA GLU A 44 -7.90 -10.08 33.52
C GLU A 44 -6.61 -10.40 34.29
N ILE A 45 -5.48 -10.52 33.58
CA ILE A 45 -4.15 -10.64 34.21
C ILE A 45 -3.83 -9.39 35.05
N LEU A 46 -4.09 -8.20 34.53
CA LEU A 46 -3.84 -6.96 35.25
C LEU A 46 -4.76 -6.82 36.47
N ASP A 47 -6.01 -7.24 36.36
CA ASP A 47 -6.95 -7.30 37.48
C ASP A 47 -6.49 -8.31 38.53
N TYR A 48 -5.99 -9.49 38.13
CA TYR A 48 -5.35 -10.46 39.02
C TYR A 48 -4.17 -9.82 39.75
N LEU A 49 -3.22 -9.22 39.03
CA LEU A 49 -2.03 -8.61 39.62
C LEU A 49 -2.42 -7.49 40.59
N ARG A 50 -3.41 -6.65 40.25
CA ARG A 50 -3.89 -5.61 41.17
C ARG A 50 -4.46 -6.18 42.47
N THR A 51 -5.11 -7.34 42.39
CA THR A 51 -5.87 -7.92 43.51
C THR A 51 -4.99 -8.79 44.41
N TYR A 52 -4.08 -9.57 43.82
CA TYR A 52 -3.33 -10.63 44.52
C TYR A 52 -1.81 -10.36 44.66
N SER A 53 -1.35 -9.15 44.36
CA SER A 53 0.06 -8.73 44.56
C SER A 53 0.24 -8.00 45.88
N GLY A 54 -0.06 -8.69 46.99
CA GLY A 54 0.06 -8.16 48.35
C GLY A 54 1.41 -8.44 49.03
N PRO A 55 1.56 -8.08 50.32
CA PRO A 55 2.78 -8.26 51.11
C PRO A 55 3.29 -9.70 51.22
N GLN A 56 2.42 -10.69 51.00
CA GLN A 56 2.75 -12.12 50.98
C GLN A 56 3.59 -12.54 49.77
N ILE A 57 3.63 -11.71 48.72
CA ILE A 57 4.39 -12.00 47.50
C ILE A 57 5.81 -11.45 47.66
N PRO A 58 6.87 -12.24 47.37
CA PRO A 58 8.24 -11.76 47.48
C PRO A 58 8.50 -10.51 46.62
N THR A 59 9.26 -9.55 47.17
CA THR A 59 9.56 -8.27 46.52
C THR A 59 10.15 -8.41 45.12
N TRP A 60 10.99 -9.42 44.87
CA TRP A 60 11.58 -9.66 43.55
C TRP A 60 10.54 -10.06 42.49
N VAL A 61 9.46 -10.76 42.89
CA VAL A 61 8.33 -11.09 42.01
C VAL A 61 7.54 -9.82 41.72
N LEU A 62 7.19 -9.06 42.76
CA LEU A 62 6.45 -7.80 42.63
C LEU A 62 7.16 -6.82 41.69
N GLN A 63 8.47 -6.64 41.85
CA GLN A 63 9.28 -5.78 40.98
C GLN A 63 9.27 -6.25 39.53
N ALA A 64 9.46 -7.55 39.29
CA ALA A 64 9.47 -8.08 37.93
C ALA A 64 8.09 -7.97 37.25
N GLU A 65 7.03 -8.15 38.01
CA GLU A 65 5.65 -8.07 37.51
C GLU A 65 5.21 -6.65 37.17
N VAL A 66 5.82 -5.61 37.74
CA VAL A 66 5.59 -4.22 37.30
C VAL A 66 6.01 -4.05 35.83
N CYS A 67 7.18 -4.54 35.44
CA CYS A 67 7.64 -4.47 34.06
C CYS A 67 6.71 -5.25 33.11
N ASP A 68 6.28 -6.43 33.54
CA ASP A 68 5.37 -7.27 32.76
C ASP A 68 3.96 -6.65 32.64
N ALA A 69 3.44 -6.04 33.70
CA ALA A 69 2.20 -5.27 33.67
C ALA A 69 2.29 -4.07 32.72
N LEU A 70 3.44 -3.39 32.64
CA LEU A 70 3.66 -2.30 31.67
C LEU A 70 3.66 -2.78 30.22
N ILE A 71 4.16 -3.99 29.94
CA ILE A 71 4.07 -4.62 28.62
C ILE A 71 2.61 -4.89 28.27
N LEU A 72 1.84 -5.50 29.18
CA LEU A 72 0.43 -5.78 28.97
C LEU A 72 -0.40 -4.50 28.77
N LEU A 73 -0.18 -3.47 29.60
CA LEU A 73 -0.81 -2.15 29.45
C LEU A 73 -0.45 -1.49 28.11
N THR A 74 0.77 -1.69 27.62
CA THR A 74 1.21 -1.14 26.34
C THR A 74 0.55 -1.86 25.16
N TRP A 75 0.43 -3.19 25.23
CA TRP A 75 -0.36 -3.94 24.26
C TRP A 75 -1.82 -3.49 24.23
N LEU A 76 -2.47 -3.36 25.40
CA LEU A 76 -3.86 -2.91 25.50
C LEU A 76 -4.06 -1.53 24.90
N TRP A 77 -3.11 -0.61 25.12
CA TRP A 77 -3.15 0.71 24.49
C TRP A 77 -3.17 0.62 22.96
N TRP A 78 -2.35 -0.24 22.34
CA TRP A 78 -2.36 -0.45 20.90
C TRP A 78 -3.65 -1.09 20.40
N GLU A 79 -4.17 -2.08 21.13
CA GLU A 79 -5.47 -2.71 20.84
C GLU A 79 -6.62 -1.71 20.86
N ASP A 80 -6.66 -0.82 21.85
CA ASP A 80 -7.68 0.21 21.95
C ASP A 80 -7.63 1.17 20.75
N ARG A 81 -6.43 1.52 20.25
CA ARG A 81 -6.28 2.33 19.02
C ARG A 81 -6.76 1.60 17.76
N ARG A 82 -6.51 0.28 17.65
CA ARG A 82 -7.03 -0.55 16.54
C ARG A 82 -8.55 -0.61 16.56
N ARG A 83 -9.14 -0.88 17.73
CA ARG A 83 -10.60 -0.96 17.93
C ARG A 83 -11.27 0.38 17.65
N GLU A 84 -10.70 1.47 18.16
CA GLU A 84 -11.18 2.82 17.90
C GLU A 84 -11.20 3.12 16.39
N LEU A 85 -10.11 2.84 15.68
CA LEU A 85 -10.05 3.04 14.22
C LEU A 85 -11.09 2.19 13.49
N GLN A 86 -11.23 0.91 13.87
CA GLN A 86 -12.20 0.00 13.28
C GLN A 86 -13.63 0.53 13.45
N LEU A 87 -14.01 0.96 14.66
CA LEU A 87 -15.34 1.49 14.95
C LEU A 87 -15.61 2.78 14.18
N LEU A 88 -14.64 3.70 14.12
CA LEU A 88 -14.77 4.95 13.37
C LEU A 88 -14.94 4.70 11.87
N LYS A 89 -14.14 3.81 11.28
CA LYS A 89 -14.27 3.41 9.88
C LYS A 89 -15.59 2.70 9.59
N ALA A 90 -15.97 1.76 10.45
CA ALA A 90 -17.20 1.00 10.26
C ALA A 90 -18.45 1.87 10.44
N GLY A 91 -18.42 2.85 11.34
CA GLY A 91 -19.48 3.86 11.47
C GLY A 91 -19.64 4.69 10.21
N ARG A 92 -18.52 5.16 9.62
CA ARG A 92 -18.55 5.88 8.34
C ARG A 92 -19.06 5.02 7.19
N ALA A 93 -18.60 3.78 7.08
CA ALA A 93 -19.03 2.85 6.04
C ALA A 93 -20.54 2.55 6.09
N ARG A 94 -21.15 2.62 7.28
CA ARG A 94 -22.59 2.48 7.49
C ARG A 94 -23.39 3.79 7.35
N GLY A 95 -22.75 4.88 6.92
CA GLY A 95 -23.41 6.16 6.69
C GLY A 95 -23.72 6.98 7.95
N LEU A 96 -23.12 6.68 9.11
CA LEU A 96 -23.31 7.49 10.30
C LEU A 96 -22.78 8.91 10.10
N PRO A 97 -23.55 9.97 10.46
CA PRO A 97 -23.09 11.34 10.37
C PRO A 97 -21.82 11.58 11.20
N LEU A 98 -20.85 12.32 10.65
CA LEU A 98 -19.60 12.65 11.36
C LEU A 98 -19.84 13.41 12.67
N ALA A 99 -20.91 14.21 12.75
CA ALA A 99 -21.28 14.89 13.99
C ALA A 99 -21.72 13.91 15.08
N GLN A 100 -22.44 12.85 14.70
CA GLN A 100 -22.87 11.81 15.63
C GLN A 100 -21.68 10.98 16.11
N LEU A 101 -20.77 10.60 15.20
CA LEU A 101 -19.52 9.92 15.57
C LEU A 101 -18.66 10.79 16.49
N GLY A 102 -18.54 12.08 16.16
CA GLY A 102 -17.74 13.04 16.92
C GLY A 102 -18.27 13.26 18.33
N ALA A 103 -19.59 13.30 18.51
CA ALA A 103 -20.21 13.43 19.82
C ALA A 103 -19.82 12.30 20.79
N GLN A 104 -19.65 11.07 20.30
CA GLN A 104 -19.27 9.92 21.14
C GLN A 104 -17.83 9.98 21.66
N ILE A 105 -16.96 10.71 20.97
CA ILE A 105 -15.53 10.82 21.31
C ILE A 105 -15.12 12.25 21.70
N GLY A 106 -16.09 13.15 21.88
CA GLY A 106 -15.87 14.53 22.32
C GLY A 106 -15.19 15.44 21.29
N VAL A 107 -15.37 15.20 19.99
CA VAL A 107 -14.77 16.02 18.92
C VAL A 107 -15.78 16.47 17.87
N GLY A 108 -15.49 17.57 17.17
CA GLY A 108 -16.31 18.01 16.03
C GLY A 108 -16.13 17.14 14.77
N LYS A 109 -16.90 17.43 13.71
CA LYS A 109 -16.87 16.68 12.43
C LYS A 109 -15.45 16.52 11.87
N GLN A 110 -14.69 17.63 11.82
CA GLN A 110 -13.31 17.62 11.34
C GLN A 110 -12.38 16.82 12.26
N GLY A 111 -12.62 16.90 13.58
CA GLY A 111 -11.87 16.14 14.57
C GLY A 111 -12.01 14.63 14.40
N VAL A 112 -13.15 14.13 13.89
CA VAL A 112 -13.32 12.70 13.57
C VAL A 112 -12.40 12.29 12.42
N LEU A 113 -12.33 13.09 11.36
CA LEU A 113 -11.47 12.81 10.20
C LEU A 113 -9.99 12.85 10.60
N ASP A 114 -9.59 13.89 11.34
CA ASP A 114 -8.21 14.01 11.84
C ASP A 114 -7.85 12.85 12.79
N ARG A 115 -8.81 12.40 13.62
CA ARG A 115 -8.61 11.26 14.51
C ARG A 115 -8.38 9.97 13.73
N ILE A 116 -9.18 9.71 12.70
CA ILE A 116 -8.99 8.56 11.80
C ILE A 116 -7.60 8.63 11.17
N ASP A 117 -7.24 9.79 10.59
CA ASP A 117 -5.96 9.97 9.90
C ASP A 117 -4.76 9.73 10.82
N ARG A 118 -4.82 10.24 12.06
CA ARG A 118 -3.78 10.02 13.08
C ARG A 118 -3.71 8.57 13.54
N LEU A 119 -4.84 7.90 13.70
CA LEU A 119 -4.88 6.47 14.07
C LEU A 119 -4.32 5.60 12.95
N GLU A 120 -4.65 5.91 11.69
CA GLU A 120 -4.08 5.24 10.52
C GLU A 120 -2.56 5.45 10.44
N ALA A 121 -2.09 6.68 10.62
CA ALA A 121 -0.66 6.99 10.66
C ALA A 121 0.04 6.22 11.78
N LEU A 122 -0.56 6.23 12.97
CA LEU A 122 -0.02 5.59 14.16
C LEU A 122 0.11 4.08 13.96
N LEU A 123 -0.93 3.42 13.45
CA LEU A 123 -0.94 1.96 13.30
C LEU A 123 -0.06 1.47 12.15
N ARG A 124 0.13 2.30 11.11
CA ARG A 124 0.91 1.97 9.92
C ARG A 124 2.38 2.34 10.04
N TYR A 125 2.70 3.46 10.68
CA TYR A 125 4.05 4.04 10.69
C TYR A 125 4.62 4.26 12.10
N ASP A 126 3.90 3.83 13.14
CA ASP A 126 4.25 4.06 14.55
C ASP A 126 4.44 5.56 14.88
N ARG A 127 3.80 6.44 14.11
CA ARG A 127 3.83 7.89 14.26
C ARG A 127 2.43 8.46 14.15
N PRO A 128 1.96 9.27 15.11
CA PRO A 128 0.61 9.82 15.09
C PRO A 128 0.45 11.01 14.11
N ASP A 129 1.21 11.06 13.02
CA ASP A 129 1.25 12.20 12.10
C ASP A 129 0.24 12.06 10.95
N GLU A 130 -0.89 12.76 11.10
CA GLU A 130 -1.95 12.89 10.11
C GLU A 130 -1.47 13.36 8.73
N LYS A 131 -0.37 14.14 8.65
CA LYS A 131 0.14 14.64 7.37
C LYS A 131 0.63 13.50 6.49
N ILE A 132 1.17 12.44 7.09
CA ILE A 132 1.65 11.26 6.37
C ILE A 132 0.48 10.54 5.67
N THR A 133 -0.65 10.38 6.37
CA THR A 133 -1.84 9.73 5.81
C THR A 133 -2.50 10.59 4.74
N ARG A 134 -2.56 11.92 4.92
CA ARG A 134 -3.11 12.84 3.91
C ARG A 134 -2.28 12.83 2.63
N ALA A 135 -0.95 12.92 2.73
CA ALA A 135 -0.05 12.84 1.59
C ALA A 135 -0.16 11.49 0.86
N ALA A 136 -0.20 10.38 1.60
CA ALA A 136 -0.38 9.05 1.01
C ALA A 136 -1.72 8.89 0.28
N ARG A 137 -2.81 9.45 0.80
CA ARG A 137 -4.12 9.44 0.10
C ARG A 137 -4.19 10.39 -1.08
N HIS A 138 -3.42 11.48 -1.07
CA HIS A 138 -3.29 12.35 -2.23
C HIS A 138 -2.56 11.60 -3.34
N ALA A 139 -1.36 11.07 -3.05
CA ALA A 139 -0.58 10.28 -4.01
C ALA A 139 -1.33 9.05 -4.54
N ASN A 140 -2.11 8.36 -3.70
CA ASN A 140 -2.91 7.22 -4.16
C ASN A 140 -4.10 7.65 -5.05
N ARG A 141 -4.74 8.79 -4.76
CA ARG A 141 -5.79 9.34 -5.62
C ARG A 141 -5.20 9.82 -6.95
N ASP A 142 -4.10 10.55 -6.92
CA ASP A 142 -3.39 10.97 -8.13
C ASP A 142 -2.98 9.76 -8.97
N GLY A 143 -2.51 8.68 -8.34
CA GLY A 143 -2.18 7.42 -9.01
C GLY A 143 -3.41 6.73 -9.63
N GLN A 144 -4.55 6.71 -8.93
CA GLN A 144 -5.79 6.14 -9.45
C GLN A 144 -6.41 6.97 -10.58
N GLU A 145 -6.43 8.30 -10.45
CA GLU A 145 -6.90 9.23 -11.48
C GLU A 145 -6.02 9.15 -12.72
N ARG A 146 -4.70 9.08 -12.53
CA ARG A 146 -3.75 8.85 -13.62
C ARG A 146 -3.98 7.51 -14.31
N ALA A 147 -4.12 6.42 -13.55
CA ALA A 147 -4.39 5.11 -14.11
C ALA A 147 -5.70 5.12 -14.93
N ALA A 148 -6.76 5.76 -14.43
CA ALA A 148 -8.02 5.89 -15.16
C ALA A 148 -7.86 6.73 -16.45
N ALA A 149 -7.11 7.83 -16.41
CA ALA A 149 -6.83 8.65 -17.58
C ALA A 149 -5.98 7.92 -18.63
N GLU A 150 -4.99 7.14 -18.20
CA GLU A 150 -4.15 6.31 -19.07
C GLU A 150 -4.99 5.23 -19.78
N HIS A 151 -5.86 4.51 -19.05
CA HIS A 151 -6.75 3.51 -19.66
C HIS A 151 -7.75 4.15 -20.64
N ALA A 152 -8.37 5.27 -20.26
CA ALA A 152 -9.31 5.99 -21.13
C ALA A 152 -8.63 6.49 -22.42
N TRP A 153 -7.38 6.94 -22.33
CA TRP A 153 -6.61 7.35 -23.51
C TRP A 153 -6.29 6.17 -24.42
N ILE A 154 -5.87 5.03 -23.87
CA ILE A 154 -5.62 3.80 -24.64
C ILE A 154 -6.90 3.36 -25.35
N ASP A 155 -8.03 3.36 -24.65
CA ASP A 155 -9.33 3.01 -25.25
C ASP A 155 -9.71 3.97 -26.39
N HIS A 156 -9.52 5.27 -26.20
CA HIS A 156 -9.82 6.29 -27.21
C HIS A 156 -8.93 6.17 -28.45
N ASN A 157 -7.64 5.86 -28.27
CA ASN A 157 -6.65 5.77 -29.35
C ASN A 157 -6.45 4.34 -29.86
N ARG A 158 -7.26 3.38 -29.42
CA ARG A 158 -7.13 1.95 -29.70
C ARG A 158 -6.92 1.64 -31.18
N ALA A 159 -7.76 2.20 -32.05
CA ALA A 159 -7.68 1.97 -33.48
C ALA A 159 -6.35 2.47 -34.07
N GLU A 160 -5.91 3.66 -33.65
CA GLU A 160 -4.65 4.25 -34.09
C GLU A 160 -3.44 3.48 -33.55
N LEU A 161 -3.50 2.99 -32.31
CA LEU A 161 -2.47 2.13 -31.73
C LEU A 161 -2.37 0.79 -32.47
N SER A 162 -3.49 0.11 -32.72
CA SER A 162 -3.51 -1.15 -33.48
C SER A 162 -2.97 -0.96 -34.91
N GLU A 163 -3.31 0.15 -35.57
CA GLU A 163 -2.78 0.48 -36.90
C GLU A 163 -1.27 0.74 -36.86
N ALA A 164 -0.79 1.48 -35.85
CA ALA A 164 0.64 1.75 -35.68
C ALA A 164 1.43 0.47 -35.39
N ILE A 165 0.90 -0.41 -34.53
CA ILE A 165 1.50 -1.71 -34.20
C ILE A 165 1.58 -2.59 -35.46
N SER A 166 0.47 -2.73 -36.20
CA SER A 166 0.44 -3.49 -37.45
C SER A 166 1.42 -2.95 -38.49
N SER A 167 1.49 -1.63 -38.63
CA SER A 167 2.46 -0.97 -39.53
C SER A 167 3.91 -1.20 -39.09
N LEU A 168 4.15 -1.26 -37.78
CA LEU A 168 5.47 -1.52 -37.20
C LEU A 168 5.90 -2.97 -37.42
N THR A 169 5.00 -3.95 -37.24
CA THR A 169 5.24 -5.35 -37.58
C THR A 169 5.57 -5.52 -39.06
N ALA A 170 4.77 -4.90 -39.95
CA ALA A 170 5.03 -4.96 -41.40
C ALA A 170 6.36 -4.29 -41.80
N ALA A 171 6.77 -3.24 -41.09
CA ALA A 171 8.07 -2.61 -41.29
C ALA A 171 9.20 -3.50 -40.77
N ALA A 172 9.03 -4.15 -39.61
CA ALA A 172 9.99 -5.10 -39.08
C ALA A 172 10.20 -6.29 -40.03
N ASP A 173 9.14 -6.82 -40.64
CA ASP A 173 9.25 -7.84 -41.70
C ASP A 173 10.05 -7.34 -42.90
N ARG A 174 9.75 -6.13 -43.39
CA ARG A 174 10.39 -5.55 -44.57
C ARG A 174 11.89 -5.30 -44.39
N TYR A 175 12.30 -4.93 -43.19
CA TYR A 175 13.70 -4.61 -42.87
C TYR A 175 14.41 -5.74 -42.12
N GLU A 176 13.82 -6.94 -42.10
CA GLU A 176 14.41 -8.17 -41.56
C GLU A 176 14.90 -7.98 -40.12
N LEU A 177 14.03 -7.44 -39.26
CA LEU A 177 14.33 -7.30 -37.83
C LEU A 177 14.36 -8.69 -37.17
N GLU A 178 15.48 -9.04 -36.55
CA GLU A 178 15.70 -10.33 -35.89
C GLU A 178 16.00 -10.16 -34.39
N GLY A 179 15.89 -11.24 -33.62
CA GLY A 179 16.27 -11.29 -32.20
C GLY A 179 15.19 -10.76 -31.25
N GLU A 180 15.61 -10.29 -30.07
CA GLU A 180 14.70 -9.89 -28.97
C GLU A 180 13.70 -8.80 -29.40
N GLY A 181 14.12 -7.83 -30.22
CA GLY A 181 13.24 -6.78 -30.74
C GLY A 181 12.06 -7.30 -31.56
N ARG A 182 12.19 -8.47 -32.19
CA ARG A 182 11.12 -9.13 -32.95
C ARG A 182 10.11 -9.84 -32.05
N GLU A 183 10.59 -10.47 -30.98
CA GLU A 183 9.75 -11.20 -30.02
C GLU A 183 8.73 -10.27 -29.34
N TRP A 184 9.18 -9.12 -28.84
CA TRP A 184 8.30 -8.11 -28.24
C TRP A 184 7.29 -7.51 -29.24
N LEU A 185 7.66 -7.45 -30.53
CA LEU A 185 6.82 -6.93 -31.60
C LEU A 185 5.71 -7.91 -31.98
N ASP A 186 6.01 -9.20 -31.96
CA ASP A 186 5.03 -10.26 -32.23
C ASP A 186 4.03 -10.37 -31.08
N GLU A 187 4.47 -10.26 -29.82
CA GLU A 187 3.59 -10.19 -28.64
C GLU A 187 2.68 -8.95 -28.71
N LEU A 188 3.23 -7.78 -29.01
CA LEU A 188 2.47 -6.54 -29.18
C LEU A 188 1.40 -6.66 -30.27
N ALA A 189 1.70 -7.39 -31.34
CA ALA A 189 0.75 -7.65 -32.43
C ALA A 189 -0.36 -8.64 -32.04
N VAL A 190 -0.10 -9.55 -31.10
CA VAL A 190 -1.13 -10.42 -30.50
C VAL A 190 -2.05 -9.57 -29.62
N ASP A 191 -1.50 -8.78 -28.69
CA ASP A 191 -2.29 -7.91 -27.81
C ASP A 191 -3.18 -6.94 -28.59
N ALA A 192 -2.64 -6.36 -29.68
CA ALA A 192 -3.39 -5.45 -30.54
C ALA A 192 -4.55 -6.13 -31.28
N ARG A 193 -4.42 -7.42 -31.60
CA ARG A 193 -5.43 -8.23 -32.27
C ARG A 193 -6.53 -8.67 -31.32
N ASP A 194 -6.14 -9.05 -30.10
CA ASP A 194 -7.05 -9.52 -29.07
C ASP A 194 -7.73 -8.36 -28.31
N GLY A 195 -7.29 -7.13 -28.58
CA GLY A 195 -7.84 -5.93 -27.96
C GLY A 195 -7.38 -5.74 -26.51
N GLU A 196 -6.25 -6.34 -26.14
CA GLU A 196 -5.68 -6.31 -24.80
C GLU A 196 -4.61 -5.20 -24.64
N LEU A 197 -4.84 -4.05 -25.29
CA LEU A 197 -3.95 -2.89 -25.15
C LEU A 197 -4.04 -2.31 -23.74
N THR A 198 -2.89 -2.10 -23.11
CA THR A 198 -2.75 -1.58 -21.74
C THR A 198 -1.75 -0.41 -21.70
N PRO A 199 -1.62 0.31 -20.59
CA PRO A 199 -0.53 1.28 -20.43
C PRO A 199 0.88 0.73 -20.73
N ALA A 200 1.12 -0.56 -20.50
CA ALA A 200 2.40 -1.21 -20.80
C ALA A 200 2.70 -1.27 -22.31
N THR A 201 1.67 -1.33 -23.16
CA THR A 201 1.77 -1.27 -24.62
C THR A 201 2.62 -0.07 -25.07
N MET A 202 2.51 1.09 -24.41
CA MET A 202 3.25 2.31 -24.80
C MET A 202 4.75 2.22 -24.51
N VAL A 203 5.15 1.40 -23.53
CA VAL A 203 6.57 1.12 -23.24
C VAL A 203 7.12 0.18 -24.30
N ILE A 204 6.42 -0.93 -24.57
CA ILE A 204 6.82 -1.95 -25.54
C ILE A 204 6.88 -1.35 -26.96
N LEU A 205 5.87 -0.58 -27.37
CA LEU A 205 5.85 0.15 -28.64
C LEU A 205 7.06 1.08 -28.78
N GLY A 206 7.52 1.65 -27.66
CA GLY A 206 8.71 2.50 -27.61
C GLY A 206 10.02 1.75 -27.83
N LEU A 207 10.14 0.58 -27.23
CA LEU A 207 11.30 -0.31 -27.40
C LEU A 207 11.35 -0.84 -28.84
N ALA A 208 10.23 -1.36 -29.34
CA ALA A 208 10.10 -1.83 -30.71
C ALA A 208 10.45 -0.75 -31.76
N ALA A 209 9.98 0.48 -31.56
CA ALA A 209 10.33 1.61 -32.43
C ALA A 209 11.81 2.00 -32.32
N ALA A 210 12.44 1.82 -31.16
CA ALA A 210 13.88 2.05 -31.00
C ALA A 210 14.69 1.01 -31.79
N GLU A 211 14.35 -0.27 -31.67
CA GLU A 211 15.00 -1.37 -32.39
C GLU A 211 14.89 -1.19 -33.91
N LEU A 212 13.68 -0.87 -34.42
CA LEU A 212 13.49 -0.59 -35.85
C LEU A 212 14.29 0.63 -36.32
N ARG A 213 14.42 1.67 -35.48
CA ARG A 213 15.20 2.86 -35.80
C ARG A 213 16.69 2.56 -35.91
N THR A 214 17.20 1.57 -35.16
CA THR A 214 18.61 1.19 -35.17
C THR A 214 18.94 0.05 -36.13
N ALA A 215 17.96 -0.51 -36.84
CA ALA A 215 18.19 -1.53 -37.84
C ALA A 215 19.11 -1.01 -38.97
N PRO A 216 20.17 -1.75 -39.37
CA PRO A 216 21.14 -1.29 -40.38
C PRO A 216 20.49 -0.88 -41.71
N ALA A 217 19.46 -1.62 -42.14
CA ALA A 217 18.72 -1.32 -43.36
C ALA A 217 17.93 -0.01 -43.27
N VAL A 218 17.44 0.37 -42.08
CA VAL A 218 16.74 1.64 -41.85
C VAL A 218 17.74 2.80 -41.72
N ILE A 219 18.87 2.58 -41.03
CA ILE A 219 19.96 3.57 -40.95
C ILE A 219 20.51 3.91 -42.35
N ALA A 220 20.58 2.93 -43.25
CA ALA A 220 21.05 3.12 -44.62
C ALA A 220 20.12 3.99 -45.49
N LEU A 221 18.89 4.27 -45.05
CA LEU A 221 17.91 5.11 -45.76
C LEU A 221 18.19 6.63 -45.62
N GLN A 222 19.46 7.00 -45.65
CA GLN A 222 19.92 8.39 -45.57
C GLN A 222 19.72 9.05 -46.95
N GLY A 223 18.69 9.88 -47.06
CA GLY A 223 18.38 10.65 -48.25
C GLY A 223 17.65 11.96 -47.92
N PRO A 224 17.56 12.91 -48.87
CA PRO A 224 16.94 14.22 -48.63
C PRO A 224 15.42 14.16 -48.42
N ARG A 225 14.78 13.00 -48.60
CA ARG A 225 13.35 12.79 -48.39
C ARG A 225 13.11 11.71 -47.33
N PRO A 226 12.25 11.96 -46.34
CA PRO A 226 11.90 10.94 -45.35
C PRO A 226 11.20 9.75 -46.00
N HIS A 227 11.65 8.54 -45.66
CA HIS A 227 11.03 7.29 -46.08
C HIS A 227 9.79 6.98 -45.22
N ALA A 228 8.92 6.10 -45.71
CA ALA A 228 7.69 5.71 -45.01
C ALA A 228 7.93 5.23 -43.57
N VAL A 229 9.04 4.52 -43.33
CA VAL A 229 9.44 4.06 -41.98
C VAL A 229 9.76 5.21 -41.04
N HIS A 230 10.35 6.31 -41.53
CA HIS A 230 10.61 7.50 -40.71
C HIS A 230 9.31 8.20 -40.31
N HIS A 231 8.31 8.24 -41.20
CA HIS A 231 6.97 8.75 -40.86
C HIS A 231 6.26 7.89 -39.82
N LEU A 232 6.36 6.56 -39.93
CA LEU A 232 5.83 5.63 -38.94
C LEU A 232 6.46 5.84 -37.56
N LEU A 233 7.80 5.90 -37.49
CA LEU A 233 8.52 6.14 -36.24
C LEU A 233 8.12 7.48 -35.61
N ALA A 234 8.01 8.54 -36.41
CA ALA A 234 7.54 9.85 -35.94
C ALA A 234 6.10 9.82 -35.42
N ARG A 235 5.20 9.03 -36.04
CA ARG A 235 3.82 8.83 -35.56
C ARG A 235 3.81 8.12 -34.21
N ILE A 236 4.62 7.07 -34.04
CA ILE A 236 4.75 6.36 -32.76
C ILE A 236 5.28 7.28 -31.66
N ASP A 237 6.32 8.08 -31.97
CA ASP A 237 6.87 9.04 -31.01
C ASP A 237 5.81 10.09 -30.60
N LYS A 238 4.97 10.54 -31.54
CA LYS A 238 3.85 11.45 -31.25
C LYS A 238 2.84 10.82 -30.29
N LEU A 239 2.42 9.57 -30.53
CA LEU A 239 1.48 8.85 -29.67
C LEU A 239 2.06 8.65 -28.26
N ARG A 240 3.34 8.27 -28.17
CA ARG A 240 4.05 8.13 -26.89
C ARG A 240 4.16 9.45 -26.13
N ASN A 241 4.43 10.55 -26.84
CA ASN A 241 4.48 11.87 -26.23
C ASN A 241 3.12 12.31 -25.69
N GLN A 242 2.05 12.12 -26.47
CA GLN A 242 0.68 12.41 -26.02
C GLN A 242 0.29 11.59 -24.79
N PHE A 243 0.64 10.30 -24.76
CA PHE A 243 0.41 9.45 -23.59
C PHE A 243 1.24 9.90 -22.37
N ALA A 244 2.51 10.25 -22.57
CA ALA A 244 3.38 10.72 -21.49
C ALA A 244 2.95 12.08 -20.90
N GLU A 245 2.26 12.92 -21.67
CA GLU A 245 1.71 14.20 -21.21
C GLU A 245 0.59 14.03 -20.16
N LEU A 246 -0.12 12.89 -20.15
CA LEU A 246 -1.11 12.54 -19.13
C LEU A 246 -0.50 12.51 -17.71
N GLY A 247 0.78 12.12 -17.61
CA GLY A 247 1.51 12.11 -16.35
C GLY A 247 1.99 13.48 -15.87
N ARG A 248 2.00 14.49 -16.75
CA ARG A 248 2.44 15.86 -16.42
C ARG A 248 1.29 16.78 -16.02
N THR A 249 0.08 16.52 -16.54
CA THR A 249 -1.14 17.27 -16.18
C THR A 249 -1.74 16.85 -14.85
N THR A 250 -1.41 15.66 -14.35
CA THR A 250 -1.89 15.10 -13.07
C THR A 250 -0.98 15.39 -11.86
N SER A 251 0.21 15.94 -12.06
CA SER A 251 1.05 16.43 -10.95
C SER A 251 0.80 17.91 -10.70
N PRO A 252 0.23 18.33 -9.56
CA PRO A 252 0.22 19.75 -9.20
C PRO A 252 1.68 20.21 -9.00
N ARG A 253 2.01 21.35 -9.61
CA ARG A 253 3.22 22.12 -9.27
C ARG A 253 3.13 22.64 -7.84
#